data_AF-A0AAI9KT02-F1
#
_entry.id   AF-A0AAI9KT02-F1
#
_cell.length_a   1.000
_cell.length_b   1.000
_cell.length_c   1.000
_cell.angle_alpha   90.00
_cell.angle_beta   90.00
_cell.angle_gamma   90.00
#
_symmetry.space_group_name_H-M   'P 1'
#
loop_
_entity.id
_entity.type
_entity.pdbx_description
1 polymer ?
#
loop_
_entity_poly.entity_id
_entity_poly.type
_entity_poly.pdbx_seq_one_letter_code
_entity_poly.pdbx_strand_id
1 'polypeptide(L)'
;MKKTILAIAIPALFASAANAAVVYDKDGTSFDIYGRVQANYYGEHDDTDAELVGSSRLGWSGKVGLNNTWSGIAKTEWQVSAENSDNKFNSRHIYVGLDGTQYGKIIFGQTDTAFYDVLEPTDIFNEWGDVGNFYDGRQEGQIIYSNTFGGFKGKVSYQTNDDVAVKVTDIG
;
A
#
# COMPACT_ATOMS: atom_id res chain seq x y z
N MET A 1 -27.27 25.10 12.74
CA MET A 1 -26.09 25.66 13.45
C MET A 1 -24.84 24.97 12.91
N LYS A 2 -23.87 25.74 12.42
CA LYS A 2 -22.63 25.25 11.79
C LYS A 2 -21.74 24.59 12.86
N LYS A 3 -21.44 23.30 12.72
CA LYS A 3 -20.43 22.63 13.55
C LYS A 3 -19.10 22.66 12.79
N THR A 4 -18.23 23.56 13.21
CA THR A 4 -16.82 23.60 12.81
C THR A 4 -16.16 22.37 13.42
N ILE A 5 -15.88 21.34 12.61
CA ILE A 5 -15.06 20.22 13.04
C ILE A 5 -13.62 20.72 13.03
N LEU A 6 -13.11 20.97 14.23
CA LEU A 6 -11.71 21.29 14.46
C LEU A 6 -10.95 19.96 14.44
N ALA A 7 -10.29 19.65 13.33
CA ALA A 7 -9.35 18.54 13.26
C ALA A 7 -8.14 18.89 14.14
N ILE A 8 -8.03 18.25 15.30
CA ILE A 8 -6.86 18.39 16.17
C ILE A 8 -5.76 17.53 15.56
N ALA A 9 -4.86 18.17 14.80
CA ALA A 9 -3.58 17.59 14.43
C ALA A 9 -2.68 17.59 15.68
N ILE A 10 -2.43 16.42 16.25
CA ILE A 10 -1.39 16.24 17.28
C ILE A 10 -0.09 15.92 16.53
N PRO A 11 0.94 16.79 16.54
CA PRO A 11 2.25 16.39 16.04
C PRO A 11 2.93 15.56 17.14
N ALA A 12 2.82 14.24 17.05
CA ALA A 12 3.63 13.34 17.86
C ALA A 12 5.03 13.19 17.23
N LEU A 13 6.03 13.45 18.08
CA LEU A 13 7.47 13.35 17.88
C LEU A 13 7.95 12.09 17.14
N PHE A 14 8.95 12.31 16.27
CA PHE A 14 9.93 11.39 15.67
C PHE A 14 9.86 9.90 16.05
N ALA A 15 9.04 9.17 15.30
CA ALA A 15 9.34 7.87 14.70
C ALA A 15 8.63 7.87 13.34
N SER A 16 9.14 7.18 12.33
CA SER A 16 8.61 7.12 10.96
C SER A 16 7.23 6.43 10.83
N ALA A 17 6.30 6.70 11.74
CA ALA A 17 4.91 6.34 11.63
C ALA A 17 4.28 7.22 10.53
N ALA A 18 3.95 6.60 9.40
CA ALA A 18 3.20 7.22 8.32
C ALA A 18 1.80 7.59 8.83
N ASN A 19 1.67 8.74 9.50
CA ASN A 19 0.39 9.31 9.87
C ASN A 19 -0.26 9.85 8.60
N ALA A 20 -1.32 9.19 8.13
CA ALA A 20 -2.10 9.70 7.02
C ALA A 20 -2.82 11.01 7.44
N ALA A 21 -2.82 11.99 6.56
CA ALA A 21 -3.63 13.18 6.71
C ALA A 21 -5.07 12.86 6.30
N VAL A 22 -5.97 12.87 7.29
CA VAL A 22 -7.42 12.73 7.05
C VAL A 22 -7.91 13.97 6.31
N VAL A 23 -8.35 13.79 5.07
CA VAL A 23 -8.88 14.88 4.23
C VAL A 23 -10.41 14.93 4.33
N TYR A 24 -11.03 13.77 4.41
CA TYR A 24 -12.47 13.63 4.53
C TYR A 24 -12.81 12.45 5.43
N ASP A 25 -13.72 12.66 6.38
CA ASP A 25 -14.31 11.59 7.16
C ASP A 25 -15.72 12.00 7.56
N LYS A 26 -16.72 11.39 6.92
CA LYS A 26 -18.13 11.66 7.20
C LYS A 26 -19.03 10.54 6.70
N ASP A 27 -20.04 10.19 7.50
CA ASP A 27 -21.15 9.31 7.15
C ASP A 27 -20.71 7.96 6.52
N GLY A 28 -19.68 7.34 7.10
CA GLY A 28 -19.14 6.06 6.62
C GLY A 28 -18.27 6.16 5.37
N THR A 29 -17.95 7.38 4.92
CA THR A 29 -16.99 7.64 3.85
C THR A 29 -15.75 8.32 4.42
N SER A 30 -14.57 7.76 4.12
CA SER A 30 -13.28 8.36 4.49
C SER A 30 -12.35 8.46 3.29
N PHE A 31 -11.49 9.48 3.31
CA PHE A 31 -10.43 9.68 2.34
C PHE A 31 -9.21 10.29 3.03
N ASP A 32 -8.09 9.60 2.91
CA ASP A 32 -6.83 9.94 3.55
C ASP A 32 -5.74 10.07 2.49
N ILE A 33 -4.83 11.03 2.68
CA ILE A 33 -3.60 11.17 1.88
C ILE A 33 -2.42 10.88 2.79
N TYR A 34 -1.45 10.12 2.30
CA TYR A 34 -0.25 9.77 3.05
C TYR A 34 0.97 9.73 2.14
N GLY A 35 2.15 9.70 2.75
CA GLY A 35 3.39 9.68 2.00
C GLY A 35 4.59 9.85 2.90
N ARG A 36 5.76 9.95 2.28
CA ARG A 36 7.02 10.25 2.95
C ARG A 36 8.02 10.87 1.99
N VAL A 37 8.97 11.62 2.52
CA VAL A 37 10.21 11.98 1.84
C VAL A 37 11.35 11.39 2.66
N GLN A 38 12.22 10.64 2.02
CA GLN A 38 13.31 9.90 2.64
C GLN A 38 14.62 10.20 1.92
N ALA A 39 15.69 10.37 2.68
CA ALA A 39 17.05 10.42 2.19
C ALA A 39 17.91 9.48 3.04
N ASN A 40 18.65 8.60 2.39
CA ASN A 40 19.57 7.66 3.00
C ASN A 40 21.00 8.03 2.59
N TYR A 41 21.89 8.13 3.56
CA TYR A 41 23.32 8.27 3.29
C TYR A 41 24.00 6.92 3.48
N TYR A 42 24.58 6.39 2.41
CA TYR A 42 25.37 5.18 2.41
C TYR A 42 26.84 5.56 2.49
N GLY A 43 27.53 5.04 3.51
CA GLY A 43 28.97 5.19 3.62
C GLY A 43 29.70 4.35 2.57
N GLU A 44 30.95 4.71 2.33
CA GLU A 44 31.85 3.98 1.42
C GLU A 44 32.02 2.52 1.88
N HIS A 45 31.94 1.58 0.93
CA HIS A 45 32.12 0.14 1.18
C HIS A 45 32.55 -0.59 -0.10
N ASP A 46 33.61 -1.41 -0.02
CA ASP A 46 34.13 -2.28 -1.11
C ASP A 46 34.06 -1.63 -2.51
N ASP A 47 34.99 -0.71 -2.78
CA ASP A 47 35.14 0.05 -4.04
C ASP A 47 33.92 0.89 -4.47
N THR A 48 32.90 1.02 -3.60
CA THR A 48 31.73 1.88 -3.83
C THR A 48 31.84 3.16 -3.02
N ASP A 49 31.83 4.30 -3.71
CA ASP A 49 31.85 5.63 -3.09
C ASP A 49 30.61 5.86 -2.22
N ALA A 50 30.75 6.72 -1.21
CA ALA A 50 29.62 7.14 -0.39
C ALA A 50 28.58 7.89 -1.23
N GLU A 51 27.30 7.56 -1.04
CA GLU A 51 26.20 8.09 -1.86
C GLU A 51 25.03 8.56 -0.98
N LEU A 52 24.41 9.67 -1.38
CA LEU A 52 23.12 10.11 -0.83
C LEU A 52 22.01 9.72 -1.81
N VAL A 53 21.15 8.79 -1.38
CA VAL A 53 20.02 8.29 -2.17
C VAL A 53 18.72 8.87 -1.61
N GLY A 54 17.90 9.44 -2.48
CA GLY A 54 16.65 10.10 -2.12
C GLY A 54 15.43 9.42 -2.73
N SER A 55 14.34 9.35 -1.99
CA SER A 55 13.05 8.94 -2.55
C SER A 55 11.89 9.65 -1.87
N SER A 56 10.76 9.70 -2.57
CA SER A 56 9.49 10.14 -2.02
C SER A 56 8.41 9.10 -2.33
N ARG A 57 7.40 9.05 -1.48
CA ARG A 57 6.18 8.29 -1.72
C ARG A 57 4.98 9.19 -1.49
N LEU A 58 3.96 9.00 -2.32
CA LEU A 58 2.67 9.63 -2.17
C LEU A 58 1.59 8.59 -2.46
N GLY A 59 0.58 8.56 -1.62
CA GLY A 59 -0.55 7.68 -1.77
C GLY A 59 -1.82 8.26 -1.16
N TRP A 60 -2.93 7.65 -1.48
CA TRP A 60 -4.20 7.91 -0.84
C TRP A 60 -4.98 6.62 -0.62
N SER A 61 -5.85 6.62 0.38
CA SER A 61 -6.79 5.54 0.64
C SER A 61 -8.19 6.09 0.83
N GLY A 62 -9.17 5.40 0.26
CA GLY A 62 -10.58 5.74 0.37
C GLY A 62 -11.40 4.55 0.83
N LYS A 63 -12.45 4.83 1.61
CA LYS A 63 -13.47 3.87 2.04
C LYS A 63 -14.85 4.49 1.88
N VAL A 64 -15.81 3.75 1.35
CA VAL A 64 -17.22 4.15 1.25
C VAL A 64 -18.09 3.04 1.82
N GLY A 65 -18.83 3.32 2.88
CA GLY A 65 -19.83 2.40 3.42
C GLY A 65 -20.96 2.17 2.41
N LEU A 66 -21.18 0.91 2.02
CA LEU A 66 -22.25 0.53 1.09
C LEU A 66 -23.51 0.12 1.86
N ASN A 67 -23.32 -0.55 3.00
CA ASN A 67 -24.35 -0.92 3.96
C ASN A 67 -23.70 -1.21 5.32
N ASN A 68 -24.45 -1.80 6.25
CA ASN A 68 -23.98 -2.10 7.62
C ASN A 68 -22.86 -3.16 7.70
N THR A 69 -22.55 -3.85 6.60
CA THR A 69 -21.57 -4.94 6.55
C THR A 69 -20.44 -4.65 5.57
N TRP A 70 -20.77 -4.10 4.41
CA TRP A 70 -19.85 -3.96 3.29
C TRP A 70 -19.44 -2.52 3.06
N SER A 71 -18.16 -2.31 2.82
CA SER A 71 -17.60 -1.06 2.33
C SER A 71 -16.81 -1.27 1.05
N GLY A 72 -16.91 -0.34 0.10
CA GLY A 72 -15.95 -0.24 -1.00
C GLY A 72 -14.66 0.40 -0.49
N ILE A 73 -13.51 -0.12 -0.91
CA ILE A 73 -12.20 0.42 -0.56
C ILE A 73 -11.34 0.61 -1.80
N ALA A 74 -10.46 1.60 -1.76
CA ALA A 74 -9.42 1.80 -2.75
C ALA A 74 -8.15 2.33 -2.09
N LYS A 75 -6.99 1.97 -2.63
CA LYS A 75 -5.68 2.46 -2.19
C LYS A 75 -4.77 2.66 -3.38
N THR A 76 -4.04 3.76 -3.38
CA THR A 76 -2.93 4.02 -4.28
C THR A 76 -1.69 4.42 -3.50
N GLU A 77 -0.51 4.05 -4.00
CA GLU A 77 0.80 4.54 -3.55
C GLU A 77 1.78 4.48 -4.72
N TRP A 78 2.50 5.57 -4.92
CA TRP A 78 3.58 5.70 -5.90
C TRP A 78 4.87 6.11 -5.21
N GLN A 79 5.99 5.62 -5.70
CA GLN A 79 7.33 6.03 -5.30
C GLN A 79 8.02 6.77 -6.43
N VAL A 80 8.68 7.88 -6.09
CA VAL A 80 9.55 8.66 -6.97
C VAL A 80 10.95 8.67 -6.39
N SER A 81 11.94 8.18 -7.16
CA SER A 81 13.35 8.26 -6.77
C SER A 81 13.95 9.62 -7.18
N ALA A 82 14.87 10.16 -6.38
CA ALA A 82 15.38 11.52 -6.54
C ALA A 82 16.53 11.63 -7.56
N GLU A 83 17.21 10.52 -7.86
CA GLU A 83 18.26 10.43 -8.85
C GLU A 83 17.64 10.48 -10.26
N ASN A 84 18.32 11.00 -11.28
CA ASN A 84 17.73 11.22 -12.61
C ASN A 84 18.21 10.24 -13.70
N SER A 85 18.90 9.15 -13.32
CA SER A 85 19.59 8.24 -14.23
C SER A 85 18.72 7.18 -14.94
N ASP A 86 17.45 6.99 -14.55
CA ASP A 86 16.61 5.87 -15.04
C ASP A 86 15.11 6.11 -14.81
N ASN A 87 14.22 5.13 -15.08
CA ASN A 87 12.78 5.23 -14.73
C ASN A 87 12.56 5.39 -13.22
N LYS A 88 12.00 6.53 -12.79
CA LYS A 88 11.90 6.90 -11.37
C LYS A 88 10.54 6.73 -10.72
N PHE A 89 9.50 6.37 -11.47
CA PHE A 89 8.13 6.31 -10.98
C PHE A 89 7.62 4.87 -10.90
N ASN A 90 7.46 4.37 -9.67
CA ASN A 90 7.01 3.01 -9.41
C ASN A 90 5.65 3.01 -8.72
N SER A 91 4.66 2.36 -9.32
CA SER A 91 3.42 1.99 -8.63
C SER A 91 3.75 0.94 -7.57
N ARG A 92 3.35 1.17 -6.32
CA ARG A 92 3.59 0.24 -5.21
C ARG A 92 2.32 -0.47 -4.80
N HIS A 93 1.26 0.30 -4.54
CA HIS A 93 -0.07 -0.24 -4.25
C HIS A 93 -1.05 0.44 -5.17
N ILE A 94 -1.81 -0.31 -5.96
CA ILE A 94 -2.96 0.20 -6.71
C ILE A 94 -4.01 -0.89 -6.68
N TYR A 95 -4.99 -0.75 -5.81
CA TYR A 95 -6.07 -1.74 -5.72
C TYR A 95 -7.40 -1.11 -5.36
N VAL A 96 -8.46 -1.84 -5.71
CA VAL A 96 -9.82 -1.63 -5.24
C VAL A 96 -10.31 -2.90 -4.57
N GLY A 97 -11.37 -2.81 -3.78
CA GLY A 97 -11.93 -4.00 -3.15
C GLY A 97 -13.15 -3.75 -2.32
N LEU A 98 -13.54 -4.81 -1.61
CA LEU A 98 -14.65 -4.83 -0.68
C LEU A 98 -14.16 -5.29 0.69
N ASP A 99 -14.51 -4.52 1.71
CA ASP A 99 -14.29 -4.85 3.11
C ASP A 99 -15.62 -5.27 3.73
N GLY A 100 -15.74 -6.57 4.02
CA GLY A 100 -16.93 -7.20 4.60
C GLY A 100 -16.85 -7.35 6.11
N THR A 101 -15.94 -6.63 6.79
CA THR A 101 -15.72 -6.69 8.23
C THR A 101 -15.44 -8.13 8.70
N GLN A 102 -16.42 -8.78 9.34
CA GLN A 102 -16.34 -10.16 9.83
C GLN A 102 -16.23 -11.22 8.72
N TYR A 103 -16.64 -10.88 7.49
CA TYR A 103 -16.56 -11.80 6.35
C TYR A 103 -15.21 -11.74 5.62
N GLY A 104 -14.31 -10.86 6.08
CA GLY A 104 -13.01 -10.64 5.47
C GLY A 104 -13.04 -9.56 4.38
N LYS A 105 -11.93 -9.46 3.67
CA LYS A 105 -11.65 -8.44 2.65
C LYS A 105 -11.24 -9.11 1.36
N ILE A 106 -11.78 -8.64 0.24
CA ILE A 106 -11.32 -9.03 -1.09
C ILE A 106 -10.83 -7.81 -1.86
N ILE A 107 -9.63 -7.88 -2.42
CA ILE A 107 -9.01 -6.81 -3.19
C ILE A 107 -8.53 -7.31 -4.55
N PHE A 108 -8.46 -6.38 -5.50
CA PHE A 108 -8.08 -6.59 -6.89
C PHE A 108 -7.07 -5.52 -7.30
N GLY A 109 -5.91 -5.92 -7.82
CA GLY A 109 -4.89 -5.00 -8.34
C GLY A 109 -3.48 -5.36 -7.93
N GLN A 110 -2.63 -4.35 -7.81
CA GLN A 110 -1.21 -4.46 -7.46
C GLN A 110 -0.99 -4.16 -5.97
N THR A 111 -0.43 -5.10 -5.22
CA THR A 111 -0.06 -4.92 -3.80
C THR A 111 0.86 -6.05 -3.31
N ASP A 112 1.19 -6.07 -2.02
CA ASP A 112 1.95 -7.17 -1.40
C ASP A 112 1.20 -8.51 -1.52
N THR A 113 1.94 -9.58 -1.82
CA THR A 113 1.42 -10.93 -1.99
C THR A 113 0.92 -11.55 -0.67
N ALA A 114 0.20 -12.67 -0.74
CA ALA A 114 -0.14 -13.43 0.47
C ALA A 114 1.09 -13.99 1.21
N PHE A 115 2.19 -14.22 0.50
CA PHE A 115 3.44 -14.71 1.09
C PHE A 115 4.09 -13.67 2.01
N TYR A 116 3.94 -12.38 1.69
CA TYR A 116 4.53 -11.30 2.48
C TYR A 116 4.00 -11.26 3.93
N ASP A 117 2.77 -11.71 4.20
CA ASP A 117 2.23 -11.80 5.57
C ASP A 117 3.04 -12.75 6.48
N VAL A 118 3.82 -13.68 5.90
CA VAL A 118 4.73 -14.57 6.65
C VAL A 118 6.06 -13.87 6.97
N LEU A 119 6.49 -12.95 6.12
CA LEU A 119 7.77 -12.24 6.23
C LEU A 119 7.65 -10.95 7.05
N GLU A 120 6.52 -10.25 6.95
CA GLU A 120 6.21 -8.98 7.61
C GLU A 120 6.62 -8.95 9.10
N PRO A 121 6.42 -10.00 9.92
CA PRO A 121 6.83 -9.98 11.32
C PRO A 121 8.35 -9.86 11.55
N THR A 122 9.16 -10.18 10.53
CA THR A 122 10.62 -10.12 10.56
C THR A 122 11.20 -8.95 9.77
N ASP A 123 10.41 -8.33 8.88
CA ASP A 123 10.82 -7.19 8.07
C ASP A 123 10.66 -5.86 8.84
N ILE A 124 11.45 -5.72 9.90
CA ILE A 124 11.38 -4.59 10.86
C ILE A 124 12.49 -3.56 10.68
N PHE A 125 13.38 -3.78 9.72
CA PHE A 125 14.52 -2.91 9.46
C PHE A 125 14.14 -1.73 8.59
N ASN A 126 14.90 -0.63 8.70
CA ASN A 126 14.57 0.61 7.99
C ASN A 126 14.94 0.59 6.50
N GLU A 127 15.90 -0.25 6.11
CA GLU A 127 16.47 -0.25 4.75
C GLU A 127 16.70 -1.66 4.22
N TRP A 128 17.48 -2.47 4.95
CA TRP A 128 17.80 -3.84 4.54
C TRP A 128 16.93 -4.84 5.29
N GLY A 129 16.21 -5.70 4.57
CA GLY A 129 15.30 -6.66 5.14
C GLY A 129 14.78 -7.61 4.08
N ASP A 130 13.71 -8.33 4.39
CA ASP A 130 12.94 -9.13 3.44
C ASP A 130 13.75 -10.14 2.58
N VAL A 131 14.96 -10.53 3.02
CA VAL A 131 15.86 -11.43 2.25
C VAL A 131 15.23 -12.81 2.01
N GLY A 132 14.26 -13.21 2.83
CA GLY A 132 13.48 -14.43 2.69
C GLY A 132 12.36 -14.36 1.65
N ASN A 133 12.18 -13.23 0.96
CA ASN A 133 11.12 -13.08 -0.02
C ASN A 133 11.46 -13.81 -1.32
N PHE A 134 10.71 -14.88 -1.58
CA PHE A 134 10.83 -15.63 -2.82
C PHE A 134 10.23 -14.87 -4.02
N TYR A 135 9.34 -13.91 -3.75
CA TYR A 135 8.69 -13.07 -4.76
C TYR A 135 9.21 -11.64 -4.65
N ASP A 136 8.93 -10.79 -5.65
CA ASP A 136 9.33 -9.37 -5.66
C ASP A 136 8.55 -8.49 -4.64
N GLY A 137 8.04 -9.11 -3.57
CA GLY A 137 7.17 -8.54 -2.52
C GLY A 137 5.77 -8.18 -2.99
N ARG A 138 5.66 -7.46 -4.11
CA ARG A 138 4.42 -7.00 -4.72
C ARG A 138 4.25 -7.57 -6.11
N GLN A 139 3.00 -7.80 -6.50
CA GLN A 139 2.66 -8.33 -7.82
C GLN A 139 1.42 -7.59 -8.34
N GLU A 140 1.32 -7.43 -9.65
CA GLU A 140 0.14 -6.89 -10.32
C GLU A 140 -0.88 -7.99 -10.67
N GLY A 141 -2.09 -7.59 -11.09
CA GLY A 141 -3.11 -8.53 -11.52
C GLY A 141 -3.58 -9.51 -10.43
N GLN A 142 -3.47 -9.16 -9.15
CA GLN A 142 -3.82 -10.06 -8.06
C GLN A 142 -5.28 -9.94 -7.66
N ILE A 143 -5.86 -11.09 -7.28
CA ILE A 143 -7.08 -11.21 -6.49
C ILE A 143 -6.67 -11.77 -5.13
N ILE A 144 -6.94 -11.03 -4.05
CA ILE A 144 -6.52 -11.42 -2.71
C ILE A 144 -7.72 -11.40 -1.78
N TYR A 145 -7.97 -12.54 -1.11
CA TYR A 145 -8.89 -12.62 0.02
C TYR A 145 -8.10 -12.71 1.32
N SER A 146 -8.51 -11.95 2.34
CA SER A 146 -7.96 -12.05 3.69
C SER A 146 -9.06 -12.02 4.75
N ASN A 147 -8.84 -12.75 5.85
CA ASN A 147 -9.76 -12.74 6.99
C ASN A 147 -9.03 -13.03 8.31
N THR A 148 -9.64 -12.60 9.41
CA THR A 148 -9.24 -12.94 10.78
C THR A 148 -10.42 -13.62 11.48
N PHE A 149 -10.23 -14.86 11.92
CA PHE A 149 -11.26 -15.63 12.63
C PHE A 149 -10.68 -16.33 13.85
N GLY A 150 -11.24 -16.07 15.04
CA GLY A 150 -10.82 -16.76 16.27
C GLY A 150 -9.35 -16.57 16.64
N GLY A 151 -8.74 -15.44 16.27
CA GLY A 151 -7.31 -15.18 16.47
C GLY A 151 -6.39 -15.69 15.34
N PHE A 152 -6.92 -16.47 14.40
CA PHE A 152 -6.20 -16.88 13.21
C PHE A 152 -6.35 -15.86 12.10
N LYS A 153 -5.24 -15.48 11.47
CA LYS A 153 -5.22 -14.63 10.28
C LYS A 153 -4.82 -15.48 9.08
N GLY A 154 -5.49 -15.28 7.95
CA GLY A 154 -5.18 -15.97 6.71
C GLY A 154 -5.39 -15.08 5.50
N LYS A 155 -4.55 -15.28 4.49
CA LYS A 155 -4.61 -14.59 3.21
C LYS A 155 -4.38 -15.60 2.09
N VAL A 156 -5.15 -15.49 1.00
CA VAL A 156 -5.01 -16.30 -0.21
C VAL A 156 -4.96 -15.35 -1.38
N SER A 157 -3.99 -15.53 -2.27
CA SER A 157 -3.82 -14.71 -3.47
C SER A 157 -3.82 -15.58 -4.73
N TYR A 158 -4.50 -15.11 -5.76
CA TYR A 158 -4.41 -15.61 -7.12
C TYR A 158 -3.92 -14.48 -8.02
N GLN A 159 -2.90 -14.73 -8.85
CA GLN A 159 -2.37 -13.76 -9.79
C GLN A 159 -2.79 -14.14 -11.21
N THR A 160 -3.36 -13.19 -11.96
CA THR A 160 -3.69 -13.40 -13.37
C THR A 160 -2.42 -13.42 -14.22
N ASN A 161 -2.53 -14.00 -15.42
CA ASN A 161 -1.43 -13.92 -16.39
C ASN A 161 -1.14 -12.44 -16.75
N ASP A 162 0.13 -12.14 -16.98
CA ASP A 162 0.67 -10.81 -17.30
C ASP A 162 0.94 -10.63 -18.82
N ASP A 163 0.47 -11.57 -19.63
CA ASP A 163 0.49 -11.45 -21.09
C ASP A 163 -0.50 -10.38 -21.60
N VAL A 164 -0.30 -9.91 -22.84
CA VAL A 164 -1.19 -8.96 -23.52
C VAL A 164 -2.63 -9.45 -23.48
N ALA A 165 -3.48 -8.77 -22.72
CA ALA A 165 -4.92 -9.00 -22.75
C ALA A 165 -5.45 -8.76 -24.16
N VAL A 166 -5.81 -9.82 -24.88
CA VAL A 166 -6.50 -9.69 -26.16
C VAL A 166 -7.89 -9.14 -25.86
N LYS A 167 -8.10 -7.85 -26.17
CA LYS A 167 -9.42 -7.24 -26.13
C LYS A 167 -10.30 -8.00 -27.13
N VAL A 168 -11.18 -8.87 -26.64
CA VAL A 168 -12.22 -9.46 -27.49
C VAL A 168 -13.19 -8.33 -27.83
N THR A 169 -13.00 -7.71 -28.99
CA THR A 169 -13.84 -6.62 -29.48
C THR A 169 -15.12 -7.08 -30.16
N ASP A 170 -15.29 -8.39 -30.39
CA ASP A 170 -16.51 -8.96 -30.95
C ASP A 170 -17.20 -9.87 -29.94
N ILE A 171 -18.25 -9.33 -29.33
CA ILE A 171 -19.40 -10.12 -28.93
C ILE A 171 -20.49 -9.63 -29.86
N GLY A 172 -20.71 -10.39 -30.96
CA GLY A 172 -21.76 -10.09 -31.93
C GLY A 172 -23.16 -10.06 -31.32
#